data_AF-A0A9P7AHR8-F1
#
_entry.id   AF-A0A9P7AHR8-F1
#
_cell.length_a   1.000
_cell.length_b   1.000
_cell.length_c   1.000
_cell.angle_alpha   90.00
_cell.angle_beta   90.00
_cell.angle_gamma   90.00
#
_symmetry.space_group_name_H-M   'P 1'
#
loop_
_entity.id
_entity.type
_entity.pdbx_description
1 polymer ?
#
loop_
_entity_poly.entity_id
_entity_poly.type
_entity_poly.pdbx_seq_one_letter_code
_entity_poly.pdbx_strand_id
1 'polypeptide(L)'
;DVRSFLGLVRYLDQFLPHLADHTHVLTPLTTKTNEQDWPGWNDEHQEAFNAIKRLVVSRECLITIDHDNIGENKIFVTCDASD
;
A
#
# COMPACT_ATOMS: atom_id res chain seq x y z
N ASP A 1 -11.23 6.22 3.58
CA ASP A 1 -10.42 5.79 2.42
C ASP A 1 -8.92 5.86 2.64
N VAL A 2 -8.33 7.04 2.86
CA VAL A 2 -6.86 7.17 3.05
C VAL A 2 -6.33 6.28 4.18
N ARG A 3 -7.04 6.22 5.31
CA ARG A 3 -6.66 5.37 6.45
C ARG A 3 -6.67 3.88 6.10
N SER A 4 -7.70 3.42 5.40
CA SER A 4 -7.82 2.03 4.95
C SER A 4 -6.73 1.68 3.94
N PHE A 5 -6.46 2.59 2.99
CA PHE A 5 -5.36 2.44 2.04
C PHE A 5 -4.02 2.31 2.77
N LEU A 6 -3.66 3.26 3.64
CA LEU A 6 -2.42 3.22 4.41
C LEU A 6 -2.30 1.97 5.30
N GLY A 7 -3.42 1.46 5.83
CA GLY A 7 -3.46 0.19 6.54
C GLY A 7 -3.05 -0.99 5.66
N LEU A 8 -3.60 -1.08 4.45
CA LEU A 8 -3.28 -2.12 3.48
C LEU A 8 -1.80 -2.05 3.04
N VAL A 9 -1.29 -0.86 2.72
CA VAL A 9 0.09 -0.77 2.22
C VAL A 9 1.10 -1.12 3.32
N ARG A 10 0.81 -0.74 4.58
CA ARG A 10 1.64 -1.12 5.74
C ARG A 10 1.68 -2.62 5.99
N TYR A 11 0.62 -3.36 5.65
CA TYR A 11 0.65 -4.82 5.71
C TYR A 11 1.71 -5.41 4.76
N LEU A 12 2.01 -4.72 3.65
CA LEU A 12 3.00 -5.11 2.64
C LEU A 12 4.38 -4.45 2.85
N ASP A 13 4.59 -3.69 3.93
CA ASP A 13 5.79 -2.84 4.13
C ASP A 13 7.11 -3.59 3.98
N GLN A 14 7.18 -4.84 4.46
CA GLN A 14 8.37 -5.69 4.35
C GLN A 14 8.81 -5.98 2.90
N PHE A 15 7.91 -5.79 1.93
CA PHE A 15 8.15 -6.02 0.50
C PHE A 15 8.24 -4.73 -0.32
N LEU A 16 8.02 -3.57 0.30
CA LEU A 16 7.90 -2.28 -0.38
C LEU A 16 9.06 -1.36 0.02
N PRO A 17 10.14 -1.30 -0.77
CA PRO A 17 11.29 -0.48 -0.44
C PRO A 17 10.89 1.00 -0.42
N HIS A 18 11.39 1.73 0.59
CA HIS A 18 11.19 3.18 0.75
C HIS A 18 9.71 3.60 0.86
N LEU A 19 8.81 2.70 1.31
CA LEU A 19 7.38 3.03 1.47
C LEU A 19 7.13 4.22 2.41
N ALA A 20 7.97 4.39 3.43
CA ALA A 20 7.90 5.49 4.38
C ALA A 20 7.94 6.87 3.70
N ASP A 21 8.77 7.02 2.66
CA ASP A 21 8.99 8.30 1.97
C ASP A 21 7.72 8.79 1.28
N HIS A 22 6.92 7.86 0.75
CA HIS A 22 5.64 8.17 0.11
C HIS A 22 4.49 8.26 1.12
N THR A 23 4.46 7.37 2.12
CA THR A 23 3.36 7.34 3.09
C THR A 23 3.39 8.50 4.08
N HIS A 24 4.54 9.14 4.29
CA HIS A 24 4.65 10.37 5.09
C HIS A 24 3.79 11.51 4.51
N VAL A 25 3.64 11.60 3.19
CA VAL A 25 2.80 12.63 2.52
C VAL A 25 1.32 12.42 2.83
N LEU A 26 0.87 11.17 2.92
CA LEU A 26 -0.54 10.83 3.14
C LEU A 26 -0.90 10.68 4.63
N THR A 27 0.08 10.46 5.50
CA THR A 27 -0.13 10.24 6.94
C THR A 27 -0.84 11.41 7.64
N PRO A 28 -0.49 12.69 7.39
CA PRO A 28 -1.19 13.85 7.96
C PRO A 28 -2.69 13.88 7.67
N LEU A 29 -3.12 13.36 6.51
CA LEU A 29 -4.54 13.28 6.13
C LEU A 29 -5.38 12.35 7.01
N THR A 30 -4.74 11.53 7.85
CA THR A 30 -5.42 10.62 8.78
C THR A 30 -5.51 11.14 10.21
N THR A 31 -5.03 12.37 10.46
CA THR A 31 -5.08 12.98 11.78
C THR A 31 -6.49 13.45 12.13
N LYS A 32 -6.86 13.39 13.41
CA LYS A 32 -8.16 13.88 13.90
C LYS A 32 -8.41 15.37 13.57
N THR A 33 -7.34 16.16 13.48
CA THR A 33 -7.42 17.57 13.09
C THR A 33 -7.88 17.71 11.65
N ASN A 34 -7.30 16.93 10.72
CA ASN A 34 -7.67 16.96 9.32
C ASN A 34 -8.98 16.20 9.02
N GLU A 35 -9.47 15.37 9.94
CA GLU A 35 -10.84 14.85 9.90
C GLU A 35 -11.88 15.95 10.18
N GLN A 36 -11.53 16.95 10.99
CA GLN A 36 -12.43 18.07 11.33
C GLN A 36 -12.34 19.23 10.32
N ASP A 37 -11.13 19.52 9.83
CA ASP A 37 -10.87 20.56 8.82
C ASP A 37 -10.05 19.96 7.67
N TRP A 38 -10.76 19.41 6.69
CA TRP A 38 -10.13 18.65 5.61
C TRP A 38 -9.38 19.58 4.65
N PRO A 39 -8.04 19.42 4.50
CA PRO A 39 -7.22 20.32 3.68
C PRO A 39 -7.40 20.11 2.16
N GLY A 40 -8.20 19.14 1.74
CA GLY A 40 -8.34 18.77 0.33
C GLY A 40 -7.31 17.71 -0.11
N TRP A 41 -7.58 17.12 -1.27
CA TRP A 41 -6.62 16.30 -2.00
C TRP A 41 -5.91 17.17 -3.03
N ASN A 42 -4.59 17.06 -3.13
CA ASN A 42 -3.77 17.91 -4.00
C ASN A 42 -2.83 17.04 -4.86
N ASP A 43 -2.03 17.67 -5.70
CA ASP A 43 -1.16 16.97 -6.65
C ASP A 43 -0.07 16.15 -5.94
N GLU A 44 0.48 16.63 -4.82
CA GLU A 44 1.47 15.89 -4.03
C GLU A 44 0.88 14.60 -3.44
N HIS A 45 -0.36 14.66 -2.92
CA HIS A 45 -1.08 13.48 -2.45
C HIS A 45 -1.32 12.49 -3.61
N GLN A 46 -1.69 12.99 -4.79
CA GLN A 46 -1.92 12.16 -5.96
C GLN A 46 -0.62 11.48 -6.46
N GLU A 47 0.49 12.21 -6.44
CA GLU A 47 1.80 11.68 -6.81
C GLU A 47 2.25 10.60 -5.84
N ALA A 48 2.14 10.84 -4.53
CA ALA A 48 2.47 9.86 -3.50
C ALA A 48 1.62 8.59 -3.62
N PHE A 49 0.31 8.73 -3.83
CA PHE A 49 -0.59 7.62 -4.07
C PHE A 49 -0.18 6.80 -5.30
N ASN A 50 0.14 7.46 -6.40
CA ASN A 50 0.57 6.80 -7.64
C ASN A 50 1.94 6.11 -7.48
N ALA A 51 2.88 6.72 -6.74
CA ALA A 51 4.18 6.13 -6.45
C ALA A 51 4.03 4.82 -5.66
N ILE A 52 3.18 4.82 -4.64
CA ILE A 52 2.87 3.62 -3.86
C ILE A 52 2.29 2.51 -4.76
N LYS A 53 1.34 2.84 -5.64
CA LYS A 53 0.78 1.86 -6.58
C LYS A 53 1.87 1.26 -7.49
N ARG A 54 2.82 2.08 -7.95
CA ARG A 54 3.95 1.62 -8.77
C ARG A 54 4.88 0.66 -8.01
N LEU A 55 5.12 0.92 -6.72
CA LEU A 55 5.91 0.02 -5.87
C LEU A 55 5.22 -1.34 -5.69
N VAL A 56 3.91 -1.36 -5.45
CA VAL A 56 3.15 -2.61 -5.26
C VAL A 56 3.18 -3.50 -6.50
N VAL A 57 3.23 -2.92 -7.70
CA VAL A 57 3.32 -3.68 -8.95
C VAL A 57 4.75 -3.87 -9.45
N SER A 58 5.76 -3.49 -8.65
CA SER A 58 7.16 -3.61 -9.03
C SER A 58 7.64 -5.07 -8.89
N ARG A 59 8.78 -5.36 -9.53
CA ARG A 59 9.43 -6.67 -9.43
C ARG A 59 9.99 -6.96 -8.04
N GLU A 60 10.11 -5.96 -7.18
CA GLU A 60 10.60 -6.11 -5.82
C GLU A 60 9.50 -6.62 -4.87
N CYS A 61 8.24 -6.30 -5.18
CA CYS A 61 7.07 -6.74 -4.40
C CYS A 61 6.42 -8.01 -4.96
N LEU A 62 6.52 -8.26 -6.28
CA LEU A 62 5.88 -9.39 -6.94
C LEU A 62 6.87 -10.52 -7.21
N ILE A 63 6.42 -11.76 -6.99
CA ILE A 63 7.18 -12.97 -7.28
C ILE A 63 6.53 -13.76 -8.43
N THR A 64 7.35 -14.35 -9.29
CA THR A 64 6.86 -15.28 -10.32
C THR A 64 6.53 -16.62 -9.67
N ILE A 65 5.37 -17.19 -9.99
CA ILE A 65 4.99 -18.51 -9.51
C ILE A 65 5.78 -19.56 -10.26
N ASP A 66 6.63 -20.28 -9.54
CA ASP A 66 7.33 -21.45 -10.04
C ASP A 66 6.46 -22.71 -9.86
N HIS A 67 5.87 -23.15 -10.97
CA HIS A 67 4.98 -24.31 -11.01
C HIS A 67 5.72 -25.66 -10.91
N ASP A 68 7.03 -25.68 -11.13
CA ASP A 68 7.84 -26.91 -11.07
C ASP A 68 8.35 -27.18 -9.65
N ASN A 69 8.36 -26.16 -8.78
CA ASN A 69 8.81 -26.25 -7.39
C ASN A 69 7.76 -25.77 -6.36
N ILE A 70 6.51 -26.22 -6.51
CA ILE A 70 5.39 -25.84 -5.63
C ILE A 70 5.58 -26.28 -4.16
N GLY A 71 6.33 -27.37 -3.92
CA GLY A 71 6.51 -27.94 -2.58
C GLY A 71 7.16 -26.99 -1.58
N GLU A 72 8.22 -26.30 -2.00
CA GLU A 72 8.91 -25.27 -1.20
C GLU A 72 8.22 -23.90 -1.36
N ASN A 73 7.68 -23.60 -2.53
CA ASN A 73 7.01 -22.32 -2.85
C ASN A 73 5.51 -22.35 -2.53
N LYS A 74 5.19 -22.46 -1.24
CA LYS A 74 3.79 -22.48 -0.75
C LYS A 74 3.06 -21.20 -1.13
N ILE A 75 1.87 -21.36 -1.71
CA ILE A 75 0.95 -20.25 -2.03
C ILE A 75 -0.10 -20.17 -0.94
N PHE A 76 -0.27 -18.97 -0.36
CA PHE A 76 -1.32 -18.67 0.59
C PHE A 76 -2.34 -17.73 -0.06
N VAL A 77 -3.62 -18.05 0.09
CA VAL A 77 -4.72 -17.23 -0.41
C VAL A 77 -5.42 -16.59 0.78
N THR A 78 -5.48 -15.26 0.79
CA THR A 78 -6.23 -14.48 1.78
C THR A 78 -7.42 -13.85 1.08
N CYS A 79 -8.62 -14.10 1.60
CA CYS A 79 -9.86 -13.52 1.11
C CYS A 79 -10.53 -12.74 2.23
N ASP A 80 -11.01 -11.54 1.91
CA ASP A 80 -11.89 -10.75 2.75
C ASP A 80 -13.12 -10.38 1.91
N ALA A 81 -14.31 -10.48 2.49
CA ALA A 81 -15.56 -10.17 1.81
C ALA A 81 -16.36 -9.19 2.67
N SER A 82 -16.77 -8.09 2.07
CA SER A 82 -17.63 -7.06 2.66
C SER A 82 -18.94 -6.98 1.87
N ASP A 83 -20.02 -6.57 2.55
CA ASP A 83 -21.35 -6.33 1.96
C ASP A 83 -21.38 -5.15 0.98
#